data_AF-A0A962EDF3-F1
#
_entry.id   AF-A0A962EDF3-F1
#
_cell.length_a   1.000
_cell.length_b   1.000
_cell.length_c   1.000
_cell.angle_alpha   90.00
_cell.angle_beta   90.00
_cell.angle_gamma   90.00
#
_symmetry.space_group_name_H-M   'P 1'
#
loop_
_entity.id
_entity.type
_entity.pdbx_description
1 polymer ?
#
loop_
_entity_poly.entity_id
_entity_poly.type
_entity_poly.pdbx_seq_one_letter_code
_entity_poly.pdbx_strand_id
1 'polypeptide(L)'
;MGLQQLYADHLREQMRRADVALERAGFDHLLIPSGTERYGFLDDQTYPFRPNPHFLSWLPLTQHPACWIAYTPGKRPLLAYYQPEDYWHVPPAAPSGFWVEHFDL
;
A
#
# COMPACT_ATOMS: atom_id res chain seq x y z
N MET A 1 -20.24 3.17 15.19
CA MET A 1 -19.75 3.52 13.83
C MET A 1 -19.20 2.25 13.19
N GLY A 2 -19.51 1.98 11.92
CA GLY A 2 -18.97 0.80 11.21
C GLY A 2 -17.50 0.98 10.80
N LEU A 3 -16.78 -0.13 10.59
CA LEU A 3 -15.35 -0.11 10.23
C LEU A 3 -15.06 0.72 8.97
N GLN A 4 -15.94 0.69 7.96
CA GLN A 4 -15.80 1.48 6.73
C GLN A 4 -15.75 2.99 7.00
N GLN A 5 -16.63 3.49 7.87
CA GLN A 5 -16.65 4.91 8.25
C GLN A 5 -15.37 5.29 8.99
N LEU A 6 -14.94 4.46 9.96
CA LEU A 6 -13.71 4.69 10.71
C LEU A 6 -12.48 4.67 9.81
N TYR A 7 -12.47 3.82 8.78
CA TYR A 7 -11.39 3.76 7.80
C TYR A 7 -11.32 5.03 6.94
N ALA A 8 -12.47 5.52 6.47
CA ALA A 8 -12.52 6.77 5.70
C ALA A 8 -11.95 7.96 6.51
N ASP A 9 -12.26 8.03 7.81
CA ASP A 9 -11.73 9.05 8.71
C ASP A 9 -10.23 8.86 8.98
N HIS A 10 -9.79 7.61 9.18
CA HIS A 10 -8.37 7.25 9.31
C HIS A 10 -7.56 7.68 8.09
N LEU A 11 -8.02 7.35 6.88
CA LEU A 11 -7.30 7.68 5.64
C LEU A 11 -7.24 9.20 5.42
N ARG A 12 -8.32 9.93 5.74
CA ARG A 12 -8.32 11.40 5.67
C ARG A 12 -7.25 12.01 6.57
N GLU A 13 -7.06 11.46 7.77
CA GLU A 13 -6.01 11.91 8.67
C GLU A 13 -4.60 11.52 8.18
N GLN A 14 -4.42 10.34 7.58
CA GLN A 14 -3.15 9.97 6.94
C GLN A 14 -2.78 10.93 5.80
N MET A 15 -3.73 11.24 4.92
CA MET A 15 -3.57 12.19 3.81
C MET A 15 -3.20 13.58 4.33
N ARG A 16 -3.93 14.09 5.32
CA ARG A 16 -3.64 15.40 5.94
C ARG A 16 -2.21 15.48 6.50
N ARG A 17 -1.71 14.39 7.11
CA ARG A 17 -0.34 14.33 7.62
C ARG A 17 0.68 14.30 6.49
N ALA A 18 0.40 13.57 5.41
CA ALA A 18 1.24 13.51 4.24
C ALA A 18 1.33 14.86 3.53
N ASP A 19 0.22 15.59 3.41
CA ASP A 19 0.19 16.96 2.86
C ASP A 19 1.16 17.88 3.60
N VAL A 20 1.05 17.93 4.93
CA VAL A 20 1.93 18.76 5.78
C VAL A 20 3.39 18.33 5.66
N ALA A 21 3.67 17.03 5.55
CA ALA A 21 5.03 16.52 5.42
C ALA A 21 5.65 16.88 4.05
N LEU A 22 4.88 16.73 2.97
CA LEU A 22 5.28 17.06 1.60
C LEU A 22 5.55 18.55 1.43
N GLU A 23 4.65 19.40 1.92
CA GLU A 23 4.83 20.86 1.91
C GLU A 23 6.12 21.27 2.64
N ARG A 24 6.35 20.73 3.83
CA ARG A 24 7.56 21.02 4.63
C ARG A 24 8.84 20.52 3.98
N ALA A 25 8.78 19.39 3.28
CA ALA A 25 9.93 18.78 2.64
C ALA A 25 10.19 19.32 1.22
N GLY A 26 9.27 20.10 0.65
CA GLY A 26 9.37 20.64 -0.70
C GLY A 26 9.22 19.59 -1.79
N PHE A 27 8.37 18.58 -1.58
CA PHE A 27 8.08 17.52 -2.55
C PHE A 27 6.62 17.52 -2.98
N ASP A 28 6.37 17.13 -4.23
CA ASP A 28 5.01 17.06 -4.79
C ASP A 28 4.30 15.73 -4.52
N HIS A 29 5.08 14.66 -4.34
CA HIS A 29 4.58 13.28 -4.33
C HIS A 29 5.23 12.44 -3.25
N LEU A 30 4.45 11.53 -2.67
CA LEU A 30 4.91 10.49 -1.75
C LEU A 30 4.72 9.12 -2.39
N LEU A 31 5.82 8.36 -2.52
CA LEU A 31 5.79 6.97 -2.98
C LEU A 31 6.10 6.03 -1.81
N ILE A 32 5.21 5.09 -1.54
CA ILE A 32 5.32 4.15 -0.41
C ILE A 32 5.31 2.72 -0.94
N PRO A 33 6.45 2.00 -0.93
CA PRO A 33 6.48 0.59 -1.32
C PRO A 33 5.91 -0.29 -0.21
N SER A 34 5.19 -1.35 -0.58
CA SER A 34 4.81 -2.42 0.36
C SER A 34 6.02 -3.24 0.82
N GLY A 35 7.08 -3.29 -0.01
CA GLY A 35 8.30 -4.04 0.22
C GLY A 35 8.51 -5.13 -0.81
N THR A 36 9.59 -5.88 -0.66
CA THR A 36 9.93 -7.01 -1.53
C THR A 36 10.23 -8.25 -0.70
N GLU A 37 10.07 -9.41 -1.34
CA GLU A 37 10.57 -10.66 -0.78
C GLU A 37 12.09 -10.63 -0.73
N ARG A 38 12.64 -11.30 0.29
CA ARG A 38 14.09 -11.41 0.49
C ARG A 38 14.47 -12.88 0.45
N TYR A 39 15.52 -13.19 -0.30
CA TYR A 39 16.05 -14.54 -0.43
C TYR A 39 17.11 -14.84 0.62
N GLY A 40 17.22 -16.10 0.99
CA GLY A 40 18.34 -16.62 1.77
C GLY A 40 19.66 -16.38 1.04
N PHE A 41 20.74 -16.18 1.81
CA PHE A 41 22.07 -16.04 1.20
C PHE A 41 22.47 -17.35 0.51
N LEU A 42 22.67 -17.30 -0.81
CA LEU A 42 22.98 -18.45 -1.68
C LEU A 42 21.87 -19.53 -1.72
N ASP A 43 20.61 -19.15 -1.48
CA ASP A 43 19.44 -20.03 -1.51
C ASP A 43 18.34 -19.42 -2.41
N ASP A 44 17.45 -20.24 -2.94
CA ASP A 44 16.26 -19.82 -3.68
C ASP A 44 15.01 -19.71 -2.80
N GLN A 45 15.10 -20.10 -1.53
CA GLN A 45 14.03 -19.89 -0.55
C GLN A 45 13.93 -18.44 -0.06
N THR A 46 12.70 -17.97 0.11
CA THR A 46 12.41 -16.64 0.65
C THR A 46 12.22 -16.65 2.17
N TYR A 47 12.62 -15.56 2.83
CA TYR A 47 12.17 -15.26 4.18
C TYR A 47 10.68 -14.90 4.18
N PRO A 48 9.97 -15.09 5.31
CA PRO A 48 8.60 -14.61 5.44
C PRO A 48 8.51 -13.12 5.12
N PHE A 49 7.62 -12.77 4.19
CA PHE A 49 7.40 -11.38 3.80
C PHE A 49 6.95 -10.55 5.02
N ARG A 50 7.56 -9.38 5.18
CA ARG A 50 7.23 -8.39 6.21
C ARG A 50 6.96 -7.06 5.52
N PRO A 51 5.70 -6.64 5.41
CA PRO A 51 5.36 -5.41 4.71
C PRO A 51 5.91 -4.18 5.44
N ASN A 52 6.21 -3.14 4.67
CA ASN A 52 6.59 -1.83 5.17
C ASN A 52 5.49 -1.25 6.07
N PRO A 53 5.78 -0.91 7.34
CA PRO A 53 4.79 -0.31 8.25
C PRO A 53 4.18 0.99 7.72
N HIS A 54 4.94 1.78 6.95
CA HIS A 54 4.43 3.01 6.34
C HIS A 54 3.40 2.73 5.25
N PHE A 55 3.46 1.57 4.58
CA PHE A 55 2.44 1.15 3.62
C PHE A 55 1.19 0.65 4.37
N LEU A 56 1.40 -0.16 5.41
CA LEU A 56 0.31 -0.68 6.25
C LEU A 56 -0.48 0.40 7.00
N SER A 57 0.13 1.56 7.25
CA SER A 57 -0.58 2.67 7.90
C SER A 57 -1.66 3.27 7.00
N TRP A 58 -1.66 3.00 5.70
CA TRP A 58 -2.65 3.51 4.76
C TRP A 58 -3.76 2.53 4.47
N LEU A 59 -3.45 1.23 4.33
CA LEU A 59 -4.41 0.21 3.91
C LEU A 59 -4.01 -1.20 4.39
N PRO A 60 -4.96 -2.14 4.52
CA PRO A 60 -4.76 -3.40 5.24
C PRO A 60 -4.21 -4.55 4.38
N LEU A 61 -3.25 -4.30 3.48
CA LEU A 61 -2.65 -5.33 2.63
C LEU A 61 -1.35 -5.88 3.23
N THR A 62 -1.44 -6.99 3.96
CA THR A 62 -0.32 -7.52 4.76
C THR A 62 0.56 -8.55 4.06
N GLN A 63 0.07 -9.17 2.98
CA GLN A 63 0.76 -10.27 2.26
C GLN A 63 0.92 -9.96 0.76
N HIS A 64 1.13 -8.69 0.40
CA HIS A 64 1.18 -8.23 -0.98
C HIS A 64 2.53 -7.53 -1.25
N PRO A 65 3.60 -8.28 -1.57
CA PRO A 65 4.87 -7.69 -1.98
C PRO A 65 4.73 -6.94 -3.31
N ALA A 66 5.68 -6.05 -3.61
CA ALA A 66 5.79 -5.30 -4.86
C ALA A 66 4.64 -4.33 -5.18
N CYS A 67 3.74 -4.05 -4.23
CA CYS A 67 2.74 -2.99 -4.36
C CYS A 67 3.33 -1.62 -4.02
N TRP A 68 2.71 -0.56 -4.54
CA TRP A 68 3.09 0.82 -4.25
C TRP A 68 1.87 1.71 -4.04
N ILE A 69 1.95 2.61 -3.07
CA ILE A 69 1.04 3.76 -2.98
C ILE A 69 1.76 4.97 -3.57
N ALA A 70 1.13 5.65 -4.51
CA ALA A 70 1.52 6.98 -4.96
C ALA A 70 0.48 7.99 -4.49
N TYR A 71 0.94 8.95 -3.68
CA TYR A 71 0.10 10.00 -3.13
C TYR A 71 0.51 11.38 -3.63
N THR A 72 -0.48 12.17 -4.05
CA THR A 72 -0.34 13.58 -4.42
C THR A 72 -1.40 14.38 -3.65
N PRO A 73 -1.03 15.49 -2.98
CA PRO A 73 -1.98 16.36 -2.30
C PRO A 73 -3.17 16.73 -3.19
N GLY A 74 -4.37 16.66 -2.64
CA GLY A 74 -5.62 16.96 -3.36
C GLY A 74 -6.11 15.90 -4.35
N LYS A 75 -5.38 14.80 -4.56
CA LYS A 75 -5.82 13.66 -5.38
C LYS A 75 -6.17 12.46 -4.51
N ARG A 76 -6.97 11.54 -5.07
CA ARG A 76 -7.13 10.21 -4.49
C ARG A 76 -5.78 9.46 -4.60
N PRO A 77 -5.35 8.71 -3.57
CA PRO A 77 -4.14 7.91 -3.66
C PRO A 77 -4.26 6.83 -4.75
N LEU A 78 -3.20 6.63 -5.52
CA LEU A 78 -3.08 5.53 -6.48
C LEU A 78 -2.41 4.34 -5.80
N LEU A 79 -2.98 3.15 -5.93
CA LEU A 79 -2.39 1.89 -5.48
C LEU A 79 -2.03 1.05 -6.70
N ALA A 80 -0.74 0.98 -7.03
CA ALA A 80 -0.24 -0.02 -7.97
C ALA A 80 -0.27 -1.38 -7.28
N TYR A 81 -1.31 -2.17 -7.57
CA TYR A 81 -1.54 -3.48 -6.97
C TYR A 81 -0.87 -4.59 -7.81
N TYR A 82 0.11 -5.28 -7.23
CA TYR A 82 0.84 -6.33 -7.92
C TYR A 82 0.04 -7.64 -7.93
N GLN A 83 -0.41 -8.05 -9.11
CA GLN A 83 -1.15 -9.28 -9.35
C GLN A 83 -0.53 -10.01 -10.55
N PRO A 84 0.58 -10.75 -10.36
CA PRO A 84 1.24 -11.45 -11.46
C PRO A 84 0.36 -12.59 -11.97
N GLU A 85 0.32 -12.73 -13.29
CA GLU A 85 -0.19 -13.94 -13.93
C GLU A 85 0.97 -14.93 -14.03
N ASP A 86 0.96 -15.94 -13.17
CA ASP A 86 1.93 -17.03 -13.23
C ASP A 86 1.24 -18.39 -13.03
N TYR A 87 1.87 -19.46 -13.53
CA TYR A 87 1.36 -20.83 -13.43
C TYR A 87 1.71 -21.48 -12.08
N TRP A 88 2.66 -20.92 -11.33
CA TRP A 88 3.30 -21.55 -10.18
C TRP A 88 2.58 -21.25 -8.86
N HIS A 89 1.98 -20.07 -8.76
CA HIS A 89 1.34 -19.53 -7.58
C HIS A 89 -0.11 -19.18 -7.90
N VAL A 90 -0.94 -19.20 -6.86
CA VAL A 90 -2.28 -18.64 -6.96
C VAL A 90 -2.12 -17.11 -6.95
N PRO A 91 -2.54 -16.38 -8.01
CA PRO A 91 -2.47 -14.93 -8.00
C PRO A 91 -3.29 -14.36 -6.85
N PRO A 92 -2.89 -13.21 -6.29
CA PRO A 92 -3.74 -12.48 -5.35
C PRO A 92 -5.14 -12.30 -5.95
N ALA A 93 -6.17 -12.43 -5.11
CA ALA A 93 -7.53 -12.10 -5.53
C ALA A 93 -7.59 -10.61 -5.91
N ALA A 94 -8.55 -10.25 -6.78
CA ALA A 94 -8.77 -8.85 -7.08
C ALA A 94 -9.02 -8.04 -5.79
N PRO A 95 -8.53 -6.78 -5.71
CA PRO A 95 -8.77 -5.89 -4.58
C PRO A 95 -10.23 -5.89 -4.14
N SER A 96 -10.47 -6.17 -2.85
CA SER A 96 -11.81 -6.22 -2.28
C SER A 96 -11.84 -5.73 -0.82
N GLY A 97 -13.00 -5.25 -0.39
CA GLY A 97 -13.25 -4.79 0.97
C GLY A 97 -13.48 -3.27 1.10
N PHE A 98 -13.63 -2.82 2.34
CA PHE A 98 -14.04 -1.45 2.69
C PHE A 98 -13.06 -0.36 2.24
N TRP A 99 -11.83 -0.71 1.88
CA TRP A 99 -10.78 0.25 1.59
C TRP A 99 -10.67 0.60 0.10
N VAL A 100 -11.20 -0.26 -0.78
CA VAL A 100 -10.96 -0.21 -2.23
C VAL A 100 -11.47 1.08 -2.86
N GLU A 101 -12.66 1.54 -2.47
CA GLU A 101 -13.28 2.77 -3.04
C GLU A 101 -12.48 4.06 -2.79
N HIS A 102 -11.51 4.00 -1.88
CA HIS A 102 -10.66 5.12 -1.52
C HIS A 102 -9.36 5.21 -2.31
N PHE A 103 -9.07 4.24 -3.18
CA PHE A 103 -7.87 4.21 -4.02
C PHE A 103 -8.26 4.16 -5.49
N ASP A 104 -7.44 4.80 -6.32
CA ASP A 104 -7.40 4.44 -7.74
C ASP A 104 -6.45 3.24 -7.86
N LEU A 105 -6.81 2.23 -8.67
CA LEU A 105 -6.07 0.96 -8.83
C LEU A 105 -5.42 0.88 -10.21
#